data_AF-A0A2H0WW52-F1
#
_entry.id   AF-A0A2H0WW52-F1
#
_cell.length_a   1.000
_cell.length_b   1.000
_cell.length_c   1.000
_cell.angle_alpha   90.00
_cell.angle_beta   90.00
_cell.angle_gamma   90.00
#
_symmetry.space_group_name_H-M   'P 1'
#
loop_
_entity.id
_entity.type
_entity.pdbx_description
1 polymer ?
#
loop_
_entity_poly.entity_id
_entity_poly.type
_entity_poly.pdbx_seq_one_letter_code
_entity_poly.pdbx_strand_id
1 'polypeptide(L)'
;MNLSTLKKELRRIKKLGFVPTHRTGDMGIGKTLEDLLNIKENNIPLHDIAGVAELKAYRKNAKSMLTLFTLEPLPKGGDRDRMLLDNFGYSKRNNGRSKELHSTLSCKRYNNQSLKLSVSGDKIRVQGKGKRLNIYWDMESVQKKFGNKLPALVYVLAESKEIKGKEHFHFSEAYLLSGFDFEVFKKMVKKDQIVVDFRMYYKPNGSVRNHGTGFRVKINKLYNCFRNKDRLI
;
A
#
# COMPACT_ATOMS: atom_id res chain seq x y z
N MET A 1 -7.15 0.41 21.24
CA MET A 1 -7.89 1.70 21.29
C MET A 1 -9.24 1.54 20.60
N ASN A 2 -10.36 1.97 21.20
CA ASN A 2 -11.69 1.94 20.56
C ASN A 2 -11.96 3.23 19.74
N LEU A 3 -13.06 3.26 18.97
CA LEU A 3 -13.38 4.38 18.05
C LEU A 3 -13.66 5.71 18.77
N SER A 4 -14.30 5.67 19.95
CA SER A 4 -14.59 6.88 20.74
C SER A 4 -13.31 7.52 21.25
N THR A 5 -12.41 6.71 21.83
CA THR A 5 -11.07 7.14 22.27
C THR A 5 -10.27 7.68 21.09
N LEU A 6 -10.27 6.98 19.95
CA LEU A 6 -9.58 7.41 18.73
C LEU A 6 -10.06 8.78 18.27
N LYS A 7 -11.39 9.01 18.23
CA LYS A 7 -11.95 10.30 17.84
C LYS A 7 -11.52 11.43 18.78
N LYS A 8 -11.45 11.16 20.09
CA LYS A 8 -10.95 12.14 21.09
C LYS A 8 -9.48 12.45 20.86
N GLU A 9 -8.64 11.44 20.66
CA GLU A 9 -7.20 11.62 20.42
C GLU A 9 -6.92 12.33 19.10
N LEU A 10 -7.62 11.98 18.02
CA LEU A 10 -7.48 12.67 16.73
C LEU A 10 -7.85 14.16 16.84
N ARG A 11 -8.88 14.51 17.62
CA ARG A 11 -9.21 15.93 17.89
C ARG A 11 -8.10 16.64 18.67
N ARG A 12 -7.49 15.97 19.66
CA ARG A 12 -6.34 16.51 20.38
C ARG A 12 -5.17 16.75 19.43
N ILE A 13 -4.83 15.76 18.60
CA ILE A 13 -3.74 15.84 17.61
C ILE A 13 -3.98 16.97 16.62
N LYS A 14 -5.21 17.12 16.10
CA LYS A 14 -5.58 18.24 15.20
C LYS A 14 -5.31 19.61 15.82
N LYS A 15 -5.52 19.77 17.14
CA LYS A 15 -5.26 21.03 17.87
C LYS A 15 -3.78 21.34 18.06
N LEU A 16 -2.88 20.35 17.95
CA LEU A 16 -1.43 20.57 18.03
C LEU A 16 -0.89 21.37 16.83
N GLY A 17 -1.65 21.49 15.74
CA GLY A 17 -1.17 22.13 14.52
C GLY A 17 -0.07 21.29 13.86
N PHE A 18 0.99 21.96 13.39
CA PHE A 18 2.11 21.32 12.73
C PHE A 18 3.09 20.73 13.74
N VAL A 19 3.20 19.40 13.75
CA VAL A 19 4.15 18.66 14.59
C VAL A 19 5.32 18.14 13.76
N PRO A 20 6.56 18.14 14.27
CA PRO A 20 7.71 17.64 13.53
C PRO A 20 7.58 16.14 13.26
N THR A 21 8.08 15.68 12.11
CA THR A 21 8.15 14.25 11.83
C THR A 21 8.98 13.52 12.89
N HIS A 22 8.51 12.36 13.32
CA HIS A 22 9.22 11.47 14.23
C HIS A 22 10.18 10.52 13.49
N ARG A 23 10.09 10.45 12.16
CA ARG A 23 10.98 9.63 11.31
C ARG A 23 11.18 10.27 9.94
N THR A 24 12.42 10.27 9.46
CA THR A 24 12.74 10.80 8.13
C THR A 24 12.20 9.89 7.02
N GLY A 25 11.73 10.49 5.93
CA GLY A 25 11.29 9.81 4.72
C GLY A 25 9.79 9.48 4.66
N ASP A 26 9.40 8.67 3.68
CA ASP A 26 7.99 8.43 3.33
C ASP A 26 7.16 7.89 4.50
N MET A 27 7.77 7.03 5.33
CA MET A 27 7.15 6.39 6.51
C MET A 27 6.94 7.36 7.69
N GLY A 28 7.51 8.58 7.61
CA GLY A 28 7.45 9.58 8.68
C GLY A 28 6.04 9.93 9.11
N ILE A 29 5.12 10.10 8.15
CA ILE A 29 3.73 10.48 8.45
C ILE A 29 2.98 9.40 9.26
N GLY A 30 3.17 8.12 8.90
CA GLY A 30 2.54 6.99 9.60
C GLY A 30 3.10 6.86 11.01
N LYS A 31 4.44 6.85 11.11
CA LYS A 31 5.13 6.73 12.40
C LYS A 31 4.79 7.87 13.36
N THR A 32 4.73 9.10 12.84
CA THR A 32 4.37 10.28 13.64
C THR A 32 2.94 10.15 14.18
N LEU A 33 1.99 9.72 13.36
CA LEU A 33 0.61 9.52 13.82
C LEU A 33 0.50 8.40 14.87
N GLU A 34 1.15 7.27 14.63
CA GLU A 34 1.17 6.13 15.55
C GLU A 34 1.71 6.54 16.93
N ASP A 35 2.85 7.25 16.95
CA ASP A 35 3.46 7.73 18.19
C ASP A 35 2.55 8.72 18.92
N LEU A 36 1.90 9.65 18.21
CA LEU A 36 0.96 10.61 18.81
C LEU A 36 -0.29 9.95 19.39
N LEU A 37 -0.70 8.81 18.83
CA LEU A 37 -1.78 7.97 19.31
C LEU A 37 -1.34 6.96 20.38
N ASN A 38 -0.04 6.93 20.74
CA ASN A 38 0.57 5.93 21.60
C ASN A 38 0.35 4.48 21.13
N ILE A 39 0.30 4.26 19.82
CA ILE A 39 0.24 2.92 19.21
C ILE A 39 1.67 2.41 19.11
N LYS A 40 2.00 1.36 19.89
CA LYS A 40 3.29 0.70 19.79
C LYS A 40 3.40 -0.01 18.43
N GLU A 41 4.55 0.17 17.78
CA GLU A 41 4.86 -0.54 16.53
C GLU A 41 4.79 -2.05 16.79
N ASN A 42 3.94 -2.75 16.05
CA ASN A 42 3.76 -4.18 16.20
C ASN A 42 4.07 -4.87 14.86
N ASN A 43 4.93 -5.88 14.89
CA ASN A 43 5.27 -6.68 13.71
C ASN A 43 4.19 -7.75 13.40
N ILE A 44 3.20 -7.91 14.27
CA ILE A 44 2.07 -8.82 14.07
C ILE A 44 1.04 -8.15 13.16
N PRO A 45 0.51 -8.84 12.12
CA PRO A 45 -0.46 -8.28 11.18
C PRO A 45 -1.87 -8.17 11.78
N LEU A 46 -1.99 -7.53 12.94
CA LEU A 46 -3.27 -7.14 13.55
C LEU A 46 -3.70 -5.77 13.04
N HIS A 47 -4.95 -5.43 13.29
CA HIS A 47 -5.49 -4.10 13.02
C HIS A 47 -5.08 -3.14 14.14
N ASP A 48 -4.68 -1.93 13.76
CA ASP A 48 -4.17 -0.92 14.68
C ASP A 48 -5.23 -0.45 15.67
N ILE A 49 -6.50 -0.43 15.24
CA ILE A 49 -7.63 0.06 16.03
C ILE A 49 -8.49 -1.13 16.49
N ALA A 50 -8.28 -1.54 17.74
CA ALA A 50 -9.11 -2.52 18.47
C ALA A 50 -9.32 -3.85 17.73
N GLY A 51 -8.42 -4.24 16.82
CA GLY A 51 -8.62 -5.46 16.03
C GLY A 51 -9.69 -5.34 14.93
N VAL A 52 -10.25 -4.15 14.68
CA VAL A 52 -11.39 -3.95 13.77
C VAL A 52 -11.14 -2.98 12.62
N ALA A 53 -10.15 -2.09 12.71
CA ALA A 53 -9.80 -1.19 11.60
C ALA A 53 -8.28 -0.97 11.48
N GLU A 54 -7.81 -0.97 10.23
CA GLU A 54 -6.46 -0.57 9.86
C GLU A 54 -6.32 0.96 9.97
N LEU A 55 -5.19 1.47 10.44
CA LEU A 55 -4.88 2.90 10.44
C LEU A 55 -3.92 3.23 9.28
N LYS A 56 -4.25 4.25 8.49
CA LYS A 56 -3.32 4.80 7.48
C LYS A 56 -3.34 6.32 7.48
N ALA A 57 -2.15 6.89 7.59
CA ALA A 57 -1.93 8.31 7.41
C ALA A 57 -1.47 8.63 5.98
N TYR A 58 -1.89 9.77 5.44
CA TYR A 58 -1.57 10.16 4.07
C TYR A 58 -1.47 11.68 3.91
N ARG A 59 -0.50 12.14 3.12
CA ARG A 59 -0.28 13.57 2.84
C ARG A 59 -1.35 14.05 1.86
N LYS A 60 -2.09 15.12 2.17
CA LYS A 60 -3.22 15.61 1.33
C LYS A 60 -2.83 15.88 -0.12
N ASN A 61 -1.65 16.46 -0.33
CA ASN A 61 -1.17 16.84 -1.66
C ASN A 61 -0.42 15.71 -2.39
N ALA A 62 -0.26 14.53 -1.77
CA ALA A 62 0.47 13.43 -2.39
C ALA A 62 -0.33 12.79 -3.52
N LYS A 63 0.28 12.76 -4.70
CA LYS A 63 -0.25 12.07 -5.89
C LYS A 63 0.06 10.56 -5.92
N SER A 64 0.72 10.05 -4.88
CA SER A 64 1.09 8.63 -4.81
C SER A 64 -0.12 7.72 -4.60
N MET A 65 0.12 6.41 -4.61
CA MET A 65 -0.94 5.42 -4.39
C MET A 65 -0.92 4.96 -2.93
N LEU A 66 -2.09 4.65 -2.38
CA LEU A 66 -2.18 4.01 -1.08
C LEU A 66 -2.02 2.50 -1.24
N THR A 67 -1.12 1.90 -0.46
CA THR A 67 -1.03 0.44 -0.37
C THR A 67 -2.17 -0.09 0.49
N LEU A 68 -3.03 -0.90 -0.09
CA LEU A 68 -4.14 -1.56 0.59
C LEU A 68 -3.62 -2.72 1.44
N PHE A 69 -2.90 -3.64 0.81
CA PHE A 69 -2.24 -4.77 1.47
C PHE A 69 -1.09 -5.30 0.59
N THR A 70 -0.26 -6.16 1.17
CA THR A 70 0.76 -6.92 0.45
C THR A 70 0.36 -8.38 0.37
N LEU A 71 0.60 -9.00 -0.78
CA LEU A 71 0.39 -10.43 -1.00
C LEU A 71 1.31 -10.91 -2.13
N GLU A 72 2.17 -11.86 -1.83
CA GLU A 72 3.03 -12.46 -2.86
C GLU A 72 2.24 -13.37 -3.80
N PRO A 73 2.57 -13.40 -5.10
CA PRO A 73 1.96 -14.35 -6.04
C PRO A 73 2.45 -15.78 -5.77
N LEU A 74 1.86 -16.74 -6.45
CA LEU A 74 2.40 -18.06 -6.68
C LEU A 74 3.22 -18.09 -7.98
N PRO A 75 4.23 -18.98 -8.09
CA PRO A 75 4.78 -19.80 -7.01
C PRO A 75 5.46 -18.95 -5.93
N LYS A 76 5.84 -19.55 -4.79
CA LYS A 76 6.50 -18.82 -3.69
C LYS A 76 7.81 -18.17 -4.18
N GLY A 77 8.24 -17.13 -3.45
CA GLY A 77 9.46 -16.36 -3.74
C GLY A 77 10.74 -17.18 -3.68
N GLY A 78 11.86 -16.56 -4.03
CA GLY A 78 13.12 -17.26 -4.33
C GLY A 78 13.36 -17.25 -5.83
N ASP A 79 13.24 -18.40 -6.49
CA ASP A 79 13.49 -18.54 -7.93
C ASP A 79 12.56 -17.67 -8.77
N ARG A 80 11.28 -17.53 -8.36
CA ARG A 80 10.34 -16.62 -9.01
C ARG A 80 10.87 -15.17 -9.01
N ASP A 81 11.38 -14.70 -7.88
CA ASP A 81 11.83 -13.31 -7.75
C ASP A 81 13.12 -13.07 -8.53
N ARG A 82 14.06 -14.03 -8.52
CA ARG A 82 15.25 -13.98 -9.37
C ARG A 82 14.88 -13.95 -10.84
N MET A 83 13.99 -14.84 -11.28
CA MET A 83 13.51 -14.88 -12.66
C MET A 83 12.83 -13.57 -13.07
N LEU A 84 12.02 -12.96 -12.20
CA LEU A 84 11.43 -11.64 -12.46
C LEU A 84 12.50 -10.54 -12.58
N LEU A 85 13.45 -10.48 -11.64
CA LEU A 85 14.55 -9.52 -11.67
C LEU A 85 15.44 -9.70 -12.90
N ASP A 86 15.77 -10.94 -13.26
CA ASP A 86 16.71 -11.23 -14.32
C ASP A 86 16.13 -10.89 -15.69
N ASN A 87 14.83 -11.14 -15.88
CA ASN A 87 14.15 -10.97 -17.17
C ASN A 87 13.49 -9.61 -17.36
N PHE A 88 13.05 -8.96 -16.27
CA PHE A 88 12.27 -7.72 -16.34
C PHE A 88 12.82 -6.59 -15.47
N GLY A 89 13.81 -6.89 -14.61
CA GLY A 89 14.49 -5.88 -13.80
C GLY A 89 15.39 -4.98 -14.64
N TYR A 90 15.67 -3.81 -14.09
CA TYR A 90 16.53 -2.80 -14.68
C TYR A 90 17.57 -2.34 -13.67
N SER A 91 18.67 -1.77 -14.13
CA SER A 91 19.67 -1.13 -13.26
C SER A 91 19.49 0.39 -13.29
N LYS A 92 19.83 1.05 -12.18
CA LYS A 92 19.99 2.51 -12.15
C LYS A 92 21.44 2.80 -11.79
N ARG A 93 22.05 3.75 -12.50
CA ARG A 93 23.47 4.11 -12.29
C ARG A 93 23.76 4.55 -10.85
N ASN A 94 22.79 5.16 -10.16
CA ASN A 94 23.06 5.93 -8.95
C ASN A 94 22.67 5.21 -7.64
N ASN A 95 22.28 3.93 -7.66
CA ASN A 95 21.83 3.23 -6.45
C ASN A 95 22.67 1.99 -6.08
N GLY A 96 23.71 1.68 -6.86
CA GLY A 96 24.61 0.54 -6.60
C GLY A 96 23.96 -0.84 -6.69
N ARG A 97 22.73 -0.94 -7.21
CA ARG A 97 22.01 -2.22 -7.36
C ARG A 97 22.25 -2.81 -8.74
N SER A 98 22.58 -4.10 -8.80
CA SER A 98 22.77 -4.81 -10.08
C SER A 98 21.49 -4.86 -10.90
N LYS A 99 20.36 -5.23 -10.28
CA LYS A 99 19.00 -5.08 -10.84
C LYS A 99 17.98 -4.77 -9.76
N GLU A 100 16.95 -4.04 -10.15
CA GLU A 100 15.73 -3.81 -9.39
C GLU A 100 14.49 -3.93 -10.26
N LEU A 101 13.38 -4.30 -9.64
CA LEU A 101 12.06 -4.36 -10.24
C LEU A 101 11.08 -3.63 -9.32
N HIS A 102 11.08 -2.32 -9.46
CA HIS A 102 10.02 -1.44 -8.95
C HIS A 102 9.09 -1.12 -10.12
N SER A 103 8.00 -1.87 -10.24
CA SER A 103 7.17 -1.88 -11.44
C SER A 103 5.68 -2.01 -11.08
N THR A 104 4.88 -1.08 -11.59
CA THR A 104 3.43 -1.06 -11.43
C THR A 104 2.77 -1.77 -12.61
N LEU A 105 1.99 -2.80 -12.32
CA LEU A 105 1.27 -3.61 -13.29
C LEU A 105 -0.22 -3.24 -13.25
N SER A 106 -0.80 -3.06 -14.43
CA SER A 106 -2.20 -2.74 -14.67
C SER A 106 -2.80 -3.69 -15.71
N CYS A 107 -4.11 -3.75 -15.88
CA CYS A 107 -4.77 -4.67 -16.81
C CYS A 107 -4.72 -4.18 -18.27
N LYS A 108 -4.92 -2.88 -18.51
CA LYS A 108 -5.16 -2.38 -19.87
C LYS A 108 -3.91 -2.34 -20.74
N ARG A 109 -2.74 -2.11 -20.16
CA ARG A 109 -1.49 -1.89 -20.92
C ARG A 109 -0.31 -2.58 -20.27
N TYR A 110 0.61 -3.04 -21.11
CA TYR A 110 1.95 -3.39 -20.67
C TYR A 110 2.69 -2.14 -20.20
N ASN A 111 3.40 -2.25 -19.08
CA ASN A 111 4.25 -1.20 -18.57
C ASN A 111 5.64 -1.20 -19.25
N ASN A 112 6.54 -0.32 -18.82
CA ASN A 112 7.88 -0.20 -19.40
C ASN A 112 8.75 -1.46 -19.25
N GLN A 113 8.44 -2.32 -18.27
CA GLN A 113 9.07 -3.62 -18.10
C GLN A 113 8.34 -4.72 -18.88
N SER A 114 7.45 -4.36 -19.81
CA SER A 114 6.68 -5.30 -20.62
C SER A 114 5.81 -6.26 -19.79
N LEU A 115 5.35 -5.82 -18.61
CA LEU A 115 4.48 -6.58 -17.71
C LEU A 115 3.08 -5.96 -17.64
N LYS A 116 2.06 -6.80 -17.53
CA LYS A 116 0.67 -6.40 -17.23
C LYS A 116 -0.06 -7.43 -16.38
N LEU A 117 -1.24 -7.06 -15.89
CA LEU A 117 -2.17 -7.97 -15.24
C LEU A 117 -3.19 -8.51 -16.22
N SER A 118 -3.70 -9.70 -15.92
CA SER A 118 -4.91 -10.27 -16.48
C SER A 118 -5.79 -10.78 -15.35
N VAL A 119 -7.09 -10.51 -15.41
CA VAL A 119 -8.06 -11.04 -14.45
C VAL A 119 -9.00 -11.97 -15.23
N SER A 120 -8.83 -13.27 -15.04
CA SER A 120 -9.54 -14.32 -15.78
C SER A 120 -9.90 -15.47 -14.85
N GLY A 121 -11.15 -15.93 -14.88
CA GLY A 121 -11.61 -17.01 -14.00
C GLY A 121 -11.40 -16.65 -12.52
N ASP A 122 -10.76 -17.57 -11.81
CA ASP A 122 -10.45 -17.50 -10.38
C ASP A 122 -9.08 -16.87 -10.07
N LYS A 123 -8.39 -16.27 -11.05
CA LYS A 123 -6.99 -15.80 -10.89
C LYS A 123 -6.75 -14.38 -11.37
N ILE A 124 -5.85 -13.70 -10.66
CA ILE A 124 -5.12 -12.53 -11.16
C ILE A 124 -3.77 -13.04 -11.66
N ARG A 125 -3.44 -12.87 -12.93
CA ARG A 125 -2.20 -13.36 -13.55
C ARG A 125 -1.31 -12.20 -13.98
N VAL A 126 -0.01 -12.43 -13.93
CA VAL A 126 0.99 -11.55 -14.54
C VAL A 126 1.29 -12.07 -15.95
N GLN A 127 1.28 -11.16 -16.92
CA GLN A 127 1.63 -11.46 -18.31
C GLN A 127 2.86 -10.66 -18.71
N GLY A 128 3.84 -11.34 -19.30
CA GLY A 128 5.01 -10.73 -19.92
C GLY A 128 4.83 -10.69 -21.44
N LYS A 129 5.14 -9.55 -22.07
CA LYS A 129 5.11 -9.45 -23.54
C LYS A 129 6.13 -10.45 -24.12
N GLY A 130 5.67 -11.38 -24.93
CA GLY A 130 6.51 -12.42 -25.55
C GLY A 130 7.07 -13.47 -24.58
N LYS A 131 6.63 -13.49 -23.31
CA LYS A 131 7.06 -14.49 -22.31
C LYS A 131 5.86 -15.07 -21.56
N ARG A 132 5.72 -16.39 -21.58
CA ARG A 132 4.72 -17.08 -20.76
C ARG A 132 5.19 -17.09 -19.31
N LEU A 133 4.42 -16.47 -18.42
CA LEU A 133 4.70 -16.45 -16.99
C LEU A 133 3.66 -17.28 -16.25
N ASN A 134 4.12 -18.16 -15.36
CA ASN A 134 3.26 -18.86 -14.41
C ASN A 134 3.25 -18.11 -13.07
N ILE A 135 2.89 -16.82 -13.09
CA ILE A 135 2.86 -15.97 -11.90
C ILE A 135 1.43 -15.48 -11.71
N TYR A 136 0.83 -15.78 -10.57
CA TYR A 136 -0.59 -15.50 -10.33
C TYR A 136 -0.95 -15.41 -8.85
N TRP A 137 -2.11 -14.84 -8.56
CA TRP A 137 -2.80 -14.94 -7.28
C TRP A 137 -4.12 -15.65 -7.48
N ASP A 138 -4.43 -16.62 -6.63
CA ASP A 138 -5.78 -17.18 -6.52
C ASP A 138 -6.70 -16.15 -5.88
N MET A 139 -7.90 -15.96 -6.45
CA MET A 139 -8.86 -14.99 -5.97
C MET A 139 -9.28 -15.25 -4.53
N GLU A 140 -9.36 -16.51 -4.12
CA GLU A 140 -9.63 -16.87 -2.73
C GLU A 140 -8.56 -16.30 -1.78
N SER A 141 -7.27 -16.46 -2.13
CA SER A 141 -6.17 -15.92 -1.34
C SER A 141 -6.18 -14.40 -1.29
N VAL A 142 -6.50 -13.75 -2.42
CA VAL A 142 -6.68 -12.29 -2.47
C VAL A 142 -7.85 -11.88 -1.59
N GLN A 143 -9.00 -12.53 -1.69
CA GLN A 143 -10.21 -12.23 -0.91
C GLN A 143 -9.97 -12.41 0.59
N LYS A 144 -9.33 -13.50 0.99
CA LYS A 144 -8.97 -13.76 2.38
C LYS A 144 -8.03 -12.70 2.92
N LYS A 145 -6.95 -12.39 2.18
CA LYS A 145 -6.00 -11.34 2.59
C LYS A 145 -6.67 -9.98 2.66
N PHE A 146 -7.56 -9.70 1.70
CA PHE A 146 -8.33 -8.49 1.60
C PHE A 146 -9.24 -8.33 2.83
N GLY A 147 -10.11 -9.30 3.10
CA GLY A 147 -11.06 -9.28 4.22
C GLY A 147 -10.37 -9.26 5.58
N ASN A 148 -9.24 -9.97 5.72
CA ASN A 148 -8.46 -9.97 6.96
C ASN A 148 -7.69 -8.69 7.21
N LYS A 149 -7.43 -7.85 6.19
CA LYS A 149 -6.60 -6.63 6.34
C LYS A 149 -7.41 -5.34 6.32
N LEU A 150 -8.54 -5.33 5.60
CA LEU A 150 -9.33 -4.13 5.36
C LEU A 150 -10.84 -4.34 5.61
N PRO A 151 -11.27 -4.91 6.76
CA PRO A 151 -12.69 -4.89 7.11
C PRO A 151 -13.17 -3.45 7.33
N ALA A 152 -12.31 -2.60 7.90
CA ALA A 152 -12.47 -1.16 7.95
C ALA A 152 -11.10 -0.46 7.90
N LEU A 153 -11.09 0.80 7.47
CA LEU A 153 -9.90 1.63 7.35
C LEU A 153 -10.15 3.00 8.00
N VAL A 154 -9.36 3.35 9.01
CA VAL A 154 -9.23 4.72 9.47
C VAL A 154 -8.19 5.41 8.60
N TYR A 155 -8.65 6.36 7.81
CA TYR A 155 -7.84 7.12 6.87
C TYR A 155 -7.65 8.55 7.39
N VAL A 156 -6.42 8.89 7.77
CA VAL A 156 -6.06 10.20 8.34
C VAL A 156 -5.26 11.01 7.33
N LEU A 157 -5.72 12.23 7.05
CA LEU A 157 -5.10 13.15 6.12
C LEU A 157 -4.32 14.22 6.87
N ALA A 158 -3.08 14.44 6.44
CA ALA A 158 -2.23 15.50 6.97
C ALA A 158 -1.80 16.49 5.89
N GLU A 159 -1.81 17.77 6.24
CA GLU A 159 -1.02 18.78 5.54
C GLU A 159 0.44 18.60 5.92
N SER A 160 1.35 18.80 4.97
CA SER A 160 2.79 18.67 5.19
C SER A 160 3.48 19.97 4.77
N LYS A 161 4.41 20.44 5.60
CA LYS A 161 5.31 21.55 5.25
C LYS A 161 6.70 21.32 5.82
N GLU A 162 7.70 21.91 5.20
CA GLU A 162 9.06 21.88 5.71
C GLU A 162 9.33 23.13 6.55
N ILE A 163 9.94 22.95 7.72
CA ILE A 163 10.37 24.03 8.60
C ILE A 163 11.81 23.72 8.99
N LYS A 164 12.76 24.59 8.62
CA LYS A 164 14.20 24.45 8.92
C LYS A 164 14.75 23.05 8.53
N GLY A 165 14.45 22.57 7.32
CA GLY A 165 14.93 21.27 6.82
C GLY A 165 14.22 20.04 7.40
N LYS A 166 13.18 20.21 8.23
CA LYS A 166 12.42 19.12 8.83
C LYS A 166 10.96 19.15 8.39
N GLU A 167 10.45 18.03 7.90
CA GLU A 167 9.03 17.88 7.56
C GLU A 167 8.18 17.92 8.85
N HIS A 168 7.08 18.66 8.78
CA HIS A 168 6.07 18.76 9.82
C HIS A 168 4.69 18.39 9.25
N PHE A 169 3.85 17.78 10.08
CA PHE A 169 2.52 17.33 9.70
C PHE A 169 1.45 18.01 10.54
N HIS A 170 0.37 18.43 9.89
CA HIS A 170 -0.88 18.81 10.57
C HIS A 170 -1.97 17.82 10.18
N PHE A 171 -2.30 16.88 11.07
CA PHE A 171 -3.35 15.88 10.87
C PHE A 171 -4.72 16.52 11.04
N SER A 172 -5.31 17.01 9.95
CA SER A 172 -6.46 17.91 9.99
C SER A 172 -7.80 17.25 9.63
N GLU A 173 -7.79 16.06 9.02
CA GLU A 173 -9.00 15.29 8.69
C GLU A 173 -8.79 13.80 8.94
N ALA A 174 -9.86 13.10 9.33
CA ALA A 174 -9.86 11.65 9.40
C ALA A 174 -11.23 11.08 9.06
N TYR A 175 -11.22 9.90 8.45
CA TYR A 175 -12.41 9.20 7.99
C TYR A 175 -12.35 7.74 8.42
N LEU A 176 -13.49 7.18 8.78
CA LEU A 176 -13.70 5.74 8.88
C LEU A 176 -14.35 5.26 7.58
N LEU A 177 -13.67 4.37 6.88
CA LEU A 177 -14.17 3.74 5.65
C LEU A 177 -14.53 2.29 5.96
N SER A 178 -15.74 1.86 5.63
CA SER A 178 -16.25 0.52 5.95
C SER A 178 -17.15 -0.04 4.85
N GLY A 179 -17.55 -1.30 5.00
CA GLY A 179 -18.39 -1.99 4.03
C GLY A 179 -17.67 -2.25 2.71
N PHE A 180 -16.42 -2.74 2.80
CA PHE A 180 -15.66 -3.08 1.61
C PHE A 180 -16.26 -4.31 0.90
N ASP A 181 -16.23 -4.30 -0.43
CA ASP A 181 -16.79 -5.34 -1.29
C ASP A 181 -15.76 -5.93 -2.25
N PHE A 182 -15.61 -7.26 -2.24
CA PHE A 182 -14.63 -7.95 -3.08
C PHE A 182 -15.00 -7.98 -4.57
N GLU A 183 -16.29 -7.94 -4.93
CA GLU A 183 -16.71 -7.78 -6.32
C GLU A 183 -16.35 -6.39 -6.84
N VAL A 184 -16.51 -5.35 -6.00
CA VAL A 184 -16.05 -4.00 -6.31
C VAL A 184 -14.53 -3.99 -6.49
N PHE A 185 -13.77 -4.62 -5.60
CA PHE A 185 -12.32 -4.79 -5.74
C PHE A 185 -11.93 -5.34 -7.12
N LYS A 186 -12.53 -6.46 -7.53
CA LYS A 186 -12.25 -7.09 -8.83
C LYS A 186 -12.53 -6.16 -10.00
N LYS A 187 -13.67 -5.44 -9.96
CA LYS A 187 -14.02 -4.43 -10.97
C LYS A 187 -12.99 -3.29 -11.00
N MET A 188 -12.51 -2.85 -9.85
CA MET A 188 -11.51 -1.79 -9.74
C MET A 188 -10.12 -2.21 -10.25
N VAL A 189 -9.72 -3.47 -10.07
CA VAL A 189 -8.50 -4.04 -10.67
C VAL A 189 -8.61 -4.03 -12.20
N LYS A 190 -9.73 -4.53 -12.75
CA LYS A 190 -9.98 -4.52 -14.22
C LYS A 190 -10.00 -3.11 -14.81
N LYS A 191 -10.40 -2.10 -14.03
CA LYS A 191 -10.47 -0.69 -14.43
C LYS A 191 -9.17 0.10 -14.20
N ASP A 192 -8.08 -0.55 -13.73
CA ASP A 192 -6.80 0.08 -13.35
C ASP A 192 -6.94 1.17 -12.27
N GLN A 193 -7.92 1.01 -11.38
CA GLN A 193 -8.08 1.83 -10.18
C GLN A 193 -7.31 1.24 -9.00
N ILE A 194 -7.26 -0.09 -8.96
CA ILE A 194 -6.34 -0.87 -8.13
C ILE A 194 -5.31 -1.52 -9.07
N VAL A 195 -4.04 -1.43 -8.71
CA VAL A 195 -2.89 -1.94 -9.47
C VAL A 195 -2.00 -2.78 -8.56
N VAL A 196 -1.05 -3.50 -9.15
CA VAL A 196 -0.10 -4.34 -8.42
C VAL A 196 1.31 -3.80 -8.59
N ASP A 197 2.03 -3.58 -7.49
CA ASP A 197 3.42 -3.12 -7.51
C ASP A 197 4.38 -4.23 -7.10
N PHE A 198 5.26 -4.63 -8.01
CA PHE A 198 6.49 -5.32 -7.66
C PHE A 198 7.49 -4.33 -7.05
N ARG A 199 8.16 -4.76 -5.97
CA ARG A 199 9.05 -3.91 -5.16
C ARG A 199 10.23 -4.72 -4.65
N MET A 200 11.08 -5.18 -5.56
CA MET A 200 12.20 -6.06 -5.25
C MET A 200 13.51 -5.61 -5.91
N TYR A 201 14.63 -5.99 -5.33
CA TYR A 201 15.97 -5.73 -5.89
C TYR A 201 17.00 -6.73 -5.39
N TYR A 202 18.13 -6.85 -6.10
CA TYR A 202 19.30 -7.58 -5.62
C TYR A 202 20.11 -6.74 -4.65
N LYS A 203 20.41 -7.30 -3.47
CA LYS A 203 21.42 -6.77 -2.56
C LYS A 203 22.82 -6.97 -3.16
N PRO A 204 23.85 -6.25 -2.66
CA PRO A 204 25.23 -6.43 -3.12
C PRO A 204 25.74 -7.87 -3.02
N ASN A 205 25.26 -8.64 -2.04
CA ASN A 205 25.62 -10.06 -1.85
C ASN A 205 24.83 -11.04 -2.76
N GLY A 206 24.10 -10.55 -3.76
CA GLY A 206 23.30 -11.36 -4.70
C GLY A 206 21.97 -11.87 -4.15
N SER A 207 21.67 -11.69 -2.85
CA SER A 207 20.37 -12.08 -2.30
C SER A 207 19.25 -11.12 -2.73
N VAL A 208 18.04 -11.64 -2.92
CA VAL A 208 16.87 -10.82 -3.25
C VAL A 208 16.32 -10.16 -2.00
N ARG A 209 16.16 -8.83 -2.05
CA ARG A 209 15.29 -8.08 -1.12
C ARG A 209 13.96 -7.81 -1.81
N ASN A 210 12.91 -8.48 -1.33
CA ASN A 210 11.53 -8.22 -1.76
C ASN A 210 10.78 -7.51 -0.61
N HIS A 211 10.25 -6.30 -0.87
CA HIS A 211 9.46 -5.53 0.10
C HIS A 211 7.99 -5.95 0.15
N GLY A 212 7.65 -7.04 -0.53
CA GLY A 212 6.28 -7.49 -0.72
C GLY A 212 5.64 -6.84 -1.96
N THR A 213 4.81 -7.59 -2.63
CA THR A 213 4.03 -7.18 -3.79
C THR A 213 2.77 -6.48 -3.29
N GLY A 214 2.63 -5.20 -3.63
CA GLY A 214 1.58 -4.34 -3.08
C GLY A 214 0.37 -4.26 -3.99
N PHE A 215 -0.82 -4.56 -3.47
CA PHE A 215 -2.06 -4.12 -4.09
C PHE A 215 -2.31 -2.67 -3.67
N ARG A 216 -2.31 -1.75 -4.64
CA ARG A 216 -2.35 -0.31 -4.39
C ARG A 216 -3.51 0.33 -5.12
N VAL A 217 -4.11 1.33 -4.49
CA VAL A 217 -5.22 2.12 -5.06
C VAL A 217 -4.76 3.55 -5.33
N LYS A 218 -5.20 4.11 -6.46
CA LYS A 218 -5.07 5.54 -6.73
C LYS A 218 -5.85 6.32 -5.68
N ILE A 219 -5.24 7.33 -5.06
CA ILE A 219 -5.85 7.95 -3.88
C ILE A 219 -7.23 8.57 -4.14
N ASN A 220 -7.42 9.17 -5.31
CA ASN A 220 -8.71 9.71 -5.77
C ASN A 220 -9.77 8.63 -6.08
N LYS A 221 -9.43 7.34 -5.95
CA LYS A 221 -10.35 6.20 -6.08
C LYS A 221 -10.51 5.43 -4.77
N LEU A 222 -9.82 5.80 -3.68
CA LEU A 222 -9.86 5.07 -2.41
C LEU A 222 -11.29 4.89 -1.90
N TYR A 223 -12.11 5.94 -1.93
CA TYR A 223 -13.48 5.88 -1.41
C TYR A 223 -14.38 4.96 -2.22
N ASN A 224 -14.11 4.76 -3.51
CA ASN A 224 -14.89 3.83 -4.34
C ASN A 224 -14.73 2.38 -3.90
N CYS A 225 -13.72 2.09 -3.09
CA CYS A 225 -13.49 0.76 -2.56
C CYS A 225 -14.42 0.41 -1.39
N PHE A 226 -15.07 1.40 -0.76
CA PHE A 226 -15.84 1.25 0.46
C PHE A 226 -17.27 1.74 0.25
N ARG A 227 -18.25 1.08 0.87
CA ARG A 227 -19.67 1.51 0.79
C ARG A 227 -19.95 2.71 1.69
N ASN A 228 -19.30 2.79 2.84
CA ASN A 228 -19.56 3.81 3.85
C ASN A 228 -18.32 4.68 4.08
N LYS A 229 -18.57 5.97 4.35
CA LYS A 229 -17.55 6.96 4.71
C LYS A 229 -18.08 7.85 5.82
N ASP A 230 -17.53 7.67 7.02
CA ASP A 230 -17.87 8.48 8.19
C ASP A 230 -16.74 9.44 8.51
N ARG A 231 -17.05 10.72 8.71
CA ARG A 231 -16.05 11.70 9.12
C ARG A 231 -15.80 11.62 10.62
N LEU A 232 -14.54 11.51 11.02
CA LEU A 232 -14.12 11.50 12.42
C LEU A 232 -13.74 12.90 12.92
N ILE A 233 -12.96 13.66 12.14
CA ILE A 233 -12.51 15.05 12.45
C ILE A 233 -12.36 15.95 11.21
#